data_AF-A0A925HGT5-F1
#
_entry.id   AF-A0A925HGT5-F1
#
_cell.length_a   1.000
_cell.length_b   1.000
_cell.length_c   1.000
_cell.angle_alpha   90.00
_cell.angle_beta   90.00
_cell.angle_gamma   90.00
#
_symmetry.space_group_name_H-M   'P 1'
#
loop_
_entity.id
_entity.type
_entity.pdbx_description
1 polymer ?
#
loop_
_entity_poly.entity_id
_entity_poly.type
_entity_poly.pdbx_seq_one_letter_code
_entity_poly.pdbx_strand_id
1 'polypeptide(L)'
;FARLGAARMRTNAECSGRLLEEIASPDAEGAALMRQAADALHLSARGFHRTLRVARTLADLDGEEGIGRTHVAEALSYRGETLRQTRAA
;
A
#
# COMPACT_ATOMS: atom_id res chain seq x y z
N PHE A 1 -5.31 11.96 9.92
CA PHE A 1 -3.94 12.53 9.99
C PHE A 1 -3.71 13.53 11.12
N ALA A 2 -4.68 14.37 11.50
CA ALA A 2 -4.50 15.31 12.63
C ALA A 2 -4.04 14.65 13.95
N ARG A 3 -4.55 13.44 14.26
CA ARG A 3 -4.11 12.66 15.44
C ARG A 3 -2.63 12.23 15.39
N LEU A 4 -2.03 12.21 14.20
CA LEU A 4 -0.63 11.86 13.95
C LEU A 4 0.26 13.12 13.81
N GLY A 5 -0.21 14.29 14.27
CA GLY A 5 0.51 15.56 14.12
C GLY A 5 0.54 16.13 12.70
N ALA A 6 -0.08 15.46 11.73
CA ALA A 6 -0.10 15.84 10.32
C ALA A 6 -1.43 16.49 9.92
N ALA A 7 -1.86 17.52 10.66
CA ALA A 7 -3.20 18.11 10.53
C ALA A 7 -3.52 18.76 9.17
N ARG A 8 -2.49 19.13 8.39
CA ARG A 8 -2.66 19.69 7.03
C ARG A 8 -2.81 18.62 5.94
N MET A 9 -2.49 17.36 6.22
CA MET A 9 -2.65 16.27 5.27
C MET A 9 -4.10 15.77 5.27
N ARG A 10 -4.65 15.62 4.08
CA ARG A 10 -6.02 15.19 3.82
C ARG A 10 -6.07 13.75 3.32
N THR A 11 -5.04 13.31 2.61
CA THR A 11 -4.98 11.97 2.01
C THR A 11 -3.67 11.26 2.32
N ASN A 12 -3.68 9.93 2.26
CA ASN A 12 -2.45 9.15 2.41
C ASN A 12 -1.42 9.47 1.31
N ALA A 13 -1.84 10.05 0.17
CA ALA A 13 -1.01 10.48 -0.95
C ALA A 13 -0.06 11.64 -0.61
N GLU A 14 -0.37 12.40 0.45
CA GLU A 14 0.43 13.53 0.94
C GLU A 14 1.42 13.12 2.04
N CYS A 15 1.33 11.89 2.56
CA CYS A 15 2.24 11.41 3.61
C CYS A 15 3.68 11.27 3.11
N SER A 16 4.64 11.64 3.95
CA SER A 16 6.06 11.34 3.74
C SER A 16 6.34 9.85 3.96
N GLY A 17 7.52 9.35 3.57
CA GLY A 17 7.88 7.93 3.72
C GLY A 17 7.73 7.41 5.15
N ARG A 18 8.26 8.15 6.14
CA ARG A 18 8.15 7.77 7.56
C ARG A 18 6.70 7.70 8.04
N LEU A 19 5.87 8.69 7.71
CA LEU A 19 4.46 8.68 8.11
C LEU A 19 3.69 7.56 7.39
N LEU A 20 4.05 7.24 6.15
CA LEU A 20 3.47 6.13 5.42
C LEU A 20 3.80 4.79 6.10
N GLU A 21 5.04 4.59 6.57
CA GLU A 21 5.43 3.39 7.32
C GLU A 21 4.61 3.26 8.62
N GLU A 22 4.32 4.36 9.30
CA GLU A 22 3.52 4.36 10.53
C GLU A 22 2.05 3.99 10.29
N ILE A 23 1.42 4.51 9.23
CA ILE A 23 -0.02 4.28 8.96
C ILE A 23 -0.29 3.03 8.12
N ALA A 24 0.70 2.60 7.32
CA ALA A 24 0.54 1.57 6.30
C ALA A 24 1.50 0.40 6.50
N SER A 25 1.94 0.16 7.74
CA SER A 25 2.60 -1.10 8.09
C SER A 25 1.58 -2.25 8.07
N PRO A 26 1.77 -3.27 7.22
CA PRO A 26 0.92 -4.45 7.22
C PRO A 26 1.25 -5.40 8.37
N ASP A 27 0.32 -6.29 8.67
CA ASP A 27 0.54 -7.42 9.57
C ASP A 27 1.62 -8.37 9.04
N ALA A 28 1.97 -9.38 9.83
CA ALA A 28 3.04 -10.31 9.48
C ALA A 28 2.79 -11.03 8.14
N GLU A 29 1.54 -11.41 7.85
CA GLU A 29 1.16 -12.10 6.62
C GLU A 29 1.19 -11.18 5.39
N GLY A 30 0.67 -9.96 5.52
CA GLY A 30 0.71 -8.93 4.50
C GLY A 30 2.13 -8.48 4.21
N ALA A 31 2.97 -8.34 5.23
CA ALA A 31 4.40 -8.04 5.07
C ALA A 31 5.13 -9.18 4.33
N ALA A 32 4.81 -10.44 4.63
CA ALA A 32 5.37 -11.59 3.92
C ALA A 32 4.96 -11.61 2.45
N LEU A 33 3.68 -11.38 2.16
CA LEU A 33 3.17 -11.28 0.79
C LEU A 33 3.83 -10.12 0.03
N MET A 34 4.01 -8.98 0.68
CA MET A 34 4.59 -7.80 0.06
C MET A 34 6.07 -8.03 -0.30
N ARG A 35 6.83 -8.76 0.52
CA ARG A 35 8.21 -9.19 0.19
C ARG A 35 8.22 -10.14 -1.01
N GLN A 36 7.39 -11.18 -0.99
CA GLN A 36 7.29 -12.12 -2.11
C GLN A 36 6.94 -11.42 -3.42
N ALA A 37 6.00 -10.47 -3.38
CA ALA A 37 5.61 -9.70 -4.55
C ALA A 37 6.71 -8.72 -5.00
N ALA A 38 7.49 -8.16 -4.08
CA ALA A 38 8.64 -7.33 -4.41
C ALA A 38 9.66 -8.10 -5.26
N ASP A 39 9.96 -9.34 -4.87
CA ASP A 39 10.89 -10.21 -5.58
C ASP A 39 10.31 -10.68 -6.93
N ALA A 40 9.07 -11.17 -6.93
CA ALA A 40 8.43 -11.76 -8.12
C ALA A 40 8.08 -10.72 -9.21
N LEU A 41 7.72 -9.50 -8.80
CA LEU A 41 7.30 -8.43 -9.72
C LEU A 41 8.39 -7.36 -9.93
N HIS A 42 9.59 -7.57 -9.38
CA HIS A 42 10.71 -6.63 -9.40
C HIS A 42 10.29 -5.21 -9.01
N LEU A 43 9.64 -5.08 -7.85
CA LEU A 43 9.09 -3.80 -7.42
C LEU A 43 10.21 -2.82 -7.05
N SER A 44 10.18 -1.64 -7.67
CA SER A 44 10.96 -0.52 -7.16
C SER A 44 10.44 -0.08 -5.79
N ALA A 45 11.28 0.59 -5.00
CA ALA A 45 10.87 1.17 -3.71
C ALA A 45 9.61 2.07 -3.85
N ARG A 46 9.49 2.79 -4.97
CA ARG A 46 8.29 3.58 -5.28
C ARG A 46 7.06 2.71 -5.54
N GLY A 47 7.22 1.58 -6.26
CA GLY A 47 6.15 0.62 -6.48
C GLY A 47 5.67 -0.05 -5.19
N PHE A 48 6.61 -0.36 -4.29
CA PHE A 48 6.32 -0.86 -2.95
C PHE A 48 5.48 0.13 -2.14
N HIS A 49 5.94 1.38 -1.99
CA HIS A 49 5.19 2.42 -1.26
C HIS A 49 3.82 2.72 -1.88
N ARG A 50 3.70 2.71 -3.21
CA ARG A 50 2.41 2.88 -3.88
C ARG A 50 1.45 1.75 -3.53
N THR A 51 1.94 0.52 -3.42
CA THR A 51 1.13 -0.64 -3.04
C THR A 51 0.63 -0.50 -1.61
N LEU A 52 1.51 -0.11 -0.67
CA LEU A 52 1.11 0.15 0.72
C LEU A 52 0.04 1.24 0.86
N ARG A 53 0.14 2.31 0.05
CA ARG A 53 -0.89 3.37 0.03
C ARG A 53 -2.26 2.84 -0.39
N VAL A 54 -2.31 2.03 -1.43
CA VAL A 54 -3.57 1.42 -1.89
C VAL A 54 -4.10 0.47 -0.82
N ALA A 55 -3.24 -0.37 -0.24
CA ALA A 55 -3.63 -1.29 0.82
C ALA A 55 -4.17 -0.56 2.07
N ARG A 56 -3.59 0.60 2.45
CA ARG A 56 -4.13 1.46 3.52
C ARG A 56 -5.54 1.96 3.19
N THR A 57 -5.75 2.44 1.96
CA THR A 57 -7.08 2.87 1.54
C THR A 57 -8.09 1.73 1.61
N LEU A 58 -7.71 0.52 1.21
CA LEU A 58 -8.60 -0.66 1.29
C LEU A 58 -8.95 -1.00 2.75
N ALA A 59 -7.97 -1.02 3.65
CA ALA A 59 -8.23 -1.19 5.08
C ALA A 59 -9.13 -0.08 5.66
N ASP A 60 -8.93 1.18 5.24
CA ASP A 60 -9.80 2.29 5.64
C ASP A 60 -11.25 2.09 5.15
N LEU A 61 -11.45 1.55 3.94
CA LEU A 61 -12.77 1.27 3.37
C LEU A 61 -13.46 0.10 4.10
N ASP A 62 -12.70 -0.90 4.53
CA ASP A 62 -13.18 -2.03 5.32
C ASP A 62 -13.38 -1.69 6.80
N GLY A 63 -12.98 -0.48 7.22
CA GLY A 63 -13.10 -0.02 8.62
C GLY A 63 -12.04 -0.62 9.55
N GLU A 64 -11.00 -1.23 9.01
CA GLU A 64 -9.94 -1.90 9.75
C GLU A 64 -8.80 -0.94 10.12
N GLU A 65 -8.34 -1.01 11.38
CA GLU A 65 -7.22 -0.18 11.85
C GLU A 65 -5.89 -0.60 11.20
N GLY A 66 -5.74 -1.87 10.84
CA GLY A 66 -4.51 -2.45 10.31
C GLY A 66 -4.64 -2.96 8.88
N ILE A 67 -3.51 -3.03 8.18
CA ILE A 67 -3.46 -3.63 6.84
C ILE A 67 -3.19 -5.13 6.96
N GLY A 68 -4.25 -5.93 6.77
CA GLY A 68 -4.13 -7.38 6.62
C GLY A 68 -3.65 -7.86 5.24
N ARG A 69 -3.35 -9.16 5.14
CA ARG A 69 -2.96 -9.86 3.89
C ARG A 69 -3.92 -9.62 2.71
N THR A 70 -5.24 -9.63 2.95
CA THR A 70 -6.26 -9.46 1.90
C THR A 70 -6.13 -8.11 1.20
N HIS A 71 -5.99 -7.02 1.96
CA HIS A 71 -5.79 -5.68 1.41
C HIS A 71 -4.50 -5.59 0.57
N VAL A 72 -3.42 -6.24 1.00
CA VAL A 72 -2.15 -6.29 0.24
C VAL A 72 -2.35 -7.05 -1.08
N ALA A 73 -3.02 -8.20 -1.04
CA ALA A 73 -3.28 -9.01 -2.22
C ALA A 73 -4.10 -8.23 -3.27
N GLU A 74 -5.13 -7.54 -2.83
CA GLU A 74 -5.98 -6.73 -3.71
C GLU A 74 -5.21 -5.54 -4.29
N ALA A 75 -4.45 -4.81 -3.46
CA ALA A 75 -3.59 -3.71 -3.92
C ALA A 75 -2.58 -4.15 -5.00
N LEU A 76 -2.02 -5.35 -4.87
CA LEU A 76 -1.11 -5.96 -5.85
C LEU A 76 -1.85 -6.32 -7.15
N SER A 77 -3.07 -6.84 -7.07
CA SER A 77 -3.90 -7.19 -8.23
C SER A 77 -4.16 -5.99 -9.14
N TYR A 78 -4.57 -4.84 -8.57
CA TYR A 78 -4.76 -3.59 -9.34
C TYR A 78 -3.50 -3.14 -10.08
N ARG A 79 -2.33 -3.37 -9.47
CA ARG A 79 -1.05 -3.05 -10.09
C ARG A 79 -0.65 -4.02 -11.19
N GLY A 80 -0.88 -5.32 -10.99
CA GLY A 80 -0.65 -6.33 -12.03
C GLY A 80 -1.50 -6.04 -13.27
N GLU A 81 -2.74 -5.61 -13.07
CA GLU A 81 -3.62 -5.15 -14.14
C GLU A 81 -3.08 -3.91 -14.85
N THR A 82 -2.65 -2.89 -14.09
CA THR A 82 -2.03 -1.68 -14.68
C THR A 82 -0.80 -2.03 -15.54
N LEU A 83 0.07 -2.93 -15.07
CA LEU A 83 1.26 -3.35 -15.83
C LEU A 83 0.90 -4.12 -17.10
N ARG A 84 -0.14 -4.97 -17.06
CA ARG A 84 -0.65 -5.65 -18.26
C ARG A 84 -1.21 -4.64 -19.27
N GLN A 85 -1.94 -3.64 -18.82
CA GLN A 85 -2.49 -2.58 -19.67
C GLN A 85 -1.39 -1.73 -20.32
N THR A 86 -0.34 -1.35 -19.60
CA THR A 86 0.78 -0.57 -20.16
C THR A 86 1.60 -1.35 -21.20
N ARG A 87 1.66 -2.68 -21.10
CA ARG A 87 2.37 -3.53 -22.08
C ARG A 87 1.55 -3.84 -23.34
N ALA A 88 0.22 -3.68 -23.27
CA ALA A 88 -0.69 -3.95 -24.38
C ALA A 88 -1.01 -2.70 -25.22
N ALA A 89 -0.58 -1.52 -24.78
CA ALA A 89 -0.71 -0.23 -25.46
C ALA A 89 0.62 0.17 -26.12
#